data_AF-A0A742HF16-F1
#
_entry.id   AF-A0A742HF16-F1
#
_cell.length_a   1.000
_cell.length_b   1.000
_cell.length_c   1.000
_cell.angle_alpha   90.00
_cell.angle_beta   90.00
_cell.angle_gamma   90.00
#
_symmetry.space_group_name_H-M   'P 1'
#
loop_
_entity.id
_entity.type
_entity.pdbx_description
1 polymer ?
#
loop_
_entity_poly.entity_id
_entity_poly.type
_entity_poly.pdbx_seq_one_letter_code
_entity_poly.pdbx_strand_id
1 'polypeptide(L)' 'QCGHFPVGNWNSRCDIKTGGNPGEYIQTVTYNGGSNGRLELTYKYFGELIKDKFTISGTIKK' A
#
# COMPACT_ATOMS: atom_id res chain seq x y z
N GLN A 1 -7.83 3.45 -9.12
CA GLN A 1 -6.42 3.22 -9.51
C GLN A 1 -5.52 3.29 -8.27
N CYS A 2 -4.46 2.50 -8.19
CA CYS A 2 -3.43 2.63 -7.15
C CYS A 2 -2.04 2.85 -7.74
N GLY A 3 -1.19 3.55 -6.99
CA GLY A 3 0.24 3.72 -7.24
C GLY A 3 1.02 3.30 -6.00
N HIS A 4 2.01 2.44 -6.17
CA HIS A 4 2.80 1.86 -5.10
C HIS A 4 4.27 2.14 -5.37
N PHE A 5 4.96 2.73 -4.40
CA PHE A 5 6.36 3.14 -4.51
C PHE A 5 7.16 2.54 -3.36
N PRO A 6 7.59 1.26 -3.48
CA PRO A 6 8.34 0.58 -2.45
C PRO A 6 9.82 0.97 -2.44
N VAL A 7 10.38 1.12 -1.24
CA VAL A 7 11.80 1.11 -0.92
C VAL A 7 12.05 -0.05 0.05
N GLY A 8 12.96 -0.95 -0.30
CA GLY A 8 13.17 -2.22 0.41
C GLY A 8 12.30 -3.36 -0.13
N ASN A 9 12.24 -4.48 0.60
CA ASN A 9 11.58 -5.69 0.12
C ASN A 9 10.09 -5.73 0.51
N TRP A 10 9.23 -5.48 -0.47
CA TRP A 10 7.78 -5.44 -0.31
C TRP A 10 7.07 -6.26 -1.38
N ASN A 11 6.10 -7.08 -0.97
CA ASN A 11 5.04 -7.53 -1.87
C ASN A 11 3.88 -6.52 -1.77
N SER A 12 3.79 -5.64 -2.75
CA SER A 12 2.84 -4.52 -2.76
C SER A 12 2.20 -4.40 -4.14
N ARG A 13 1.55 -5.47 -4.61
CA ARG A 13 0.81 -5.38 -5.87
C ARG A 13 -0.40 -4.46 -5.70
N CYS A 14 -0.76 -3.77 -6.79
CA CYS A 14 -1.94 -2.92 -6.86
C CYS A 14 -3.16 -3.81 -7.17
N ASP A 15 -3.59 -4.61 -6.18
CA ASP A 15 -4.64 -5.64 -6.28
C ASP A 15 -5.81 -5.40 -5.30
N ILE A 16 -6.25 -4.15 -5.18
CA ILE A 16 -7.37 -3.73 -4.32
C ILE A 16 -8.62 -4.60 -4.59
N LYS A 17 -9.23 -5.09 -3.51
CA LYS A 17 -10.46 -5.87 -3.53
C LYS A 17 -11.58 -5.11 -2.84
N THR A 18 -12.81 -5.34 -3.26
CA THR A 18 -13.99 -4.85 -2.51
C THR A 18 -14.10 -5.60 -1.19
N GLY A 19 -14.47 -4.89 -0.12
CA GLY A 19 -14.79 -5.47 1.18
C GLY A 19 -16.22 -6.01 1.26
N GLY A 20 -16.68 -6.28 2.48
CA GLY A 20 -18.03 -6.76 2.75
C GLY A 20 -19.07 -5.64 2.83
N ASN A 21 -18.62 -4.40 3.06
CA ASN A 21 -19.51 -3.24 3.20
C ASN A 21 -19.50 -2.32 1.96
N PRO A 22 -20.60 -1.59 1.69
CA PRO A 22 -20.61 -0.57 0.64
C PRO A 22 -19.52 0.48 0.85
N GLY A 23 -18.74 0.75 -0.20
CA GLY A 23 -17.63 1.70 -0.15
C GLY A 23 -16.35 1.18 0.51
N GLU A 24 -16.34 -0.08 0.97
CA GLU A 24 -15.16 -0.70 1.57
C GLU A 24 -14.24 -1.28 0.50
N TYR A 25 -12.95 -0.99 0.64
CA TYR A 25 -11.89 -1.52 -0.19
C TYR A 25 -10.74 -1.99 0.69
N ILE A 26 -10.23 -3.18 0.38
CA ILE A 26 -9.18 -3.85 1.15
C ILE A 26 -8.01 -4.10 0.21
N GLN A 27 -6.82 -3.77 0.71
CA GLN A 27 -5.57 -4.11 0.04
C GLN A 27 -4.58 -4.67 1.04
N THR A 28 -3.97 -5.78 0.67
CA THR A 28 -2.95 -6.42 1.48
C THR A 28 -1.59 -6.11 0.89
N VAL A 29 -0.69 -5.61 1.74
CA VAL A 29 0.73 -5.44 1.41
C VAL A 29 1.55 -6.20 2.44
N THR A 30 2.68 -6.77 2.02
CA THR A 30 3.55 -7.56 2.89
C THR A 30 4.96 -6.98 2.86
N TYR A 31 5.47 -6.64 4.04
CA TYR A 31 6.89 -6.33 4.22
C TYR A 31 7.66 -7.62 4.46
N ASN A 32 8.63 -7.91 3.58
CA ASN A 32 9.36 -9.18 3.60
C ASN A 32 10.67 -9.10 4.42
N GLY A 33 10.98 -7.96 5.04
CA GLY A 33 12.21 -7.79 5.82
C GLY A 33 13.47 -7.60 4.96
N GLY A 34 14.62 -8.06 5.47
CA GLY A 34 15.95 -7.94 4.83
C GLY A 34 16.67 -6.60 5.09
N SER A 35 15.98 -5.48 4.94
CA SER A 35 16.44 -4.15 5.37
C SER A 35 15.25 -3.28 5.78
N ASN A 36 15.47 -2.23 6.58
CA ASN A 36 14.43 -1.20 6.78
C ASN A 36 13.87 -0.75 5.43
N GLY A 37 12.57 -0.51 5.37
CA GLY A 37 11.85 -0.21 4.15
C GLY A 37 10.74 0.80 4.36
N ARG A 38 10.31 1.42 3.26
CA ARG A 38 9.21 2.37 3.21
C ARG A 38 8.34 2.04 2.01
N LEU A 39 7.04 1.99 2.18
CA LEU A 39 6.09 1.86 1.09
C LEU A 39 5.20 3.10 1.06
N GLU A 40 5.26 3.84 -0.03
CA GLU A 40 4.37 4.98 -0.29
C GLU A 40 3.25 4.56 -1.22
N LEU A 41 2.02 4.95 -0.87
CA LEU A 41 0.78 4.54 -1.52
C LEU A 41 -0.05 5.75 -1.94
N THR A 42 -0.56 5.69 -3.17
CA THR A 42 -1.52 6.67 -3.73
C THR A 42 -2.75 5.92 -4.23
N TYR A 43 -3.93 6.44 -3.92
CA TYR A 43 -5.23 5.89 -4.33
C TYR A 43 -6.07 6.94 -5.04
N LYS A 44 -6.58 6.58 -6.21
CA LYS A 44 -7.56 7.35 -6.98
C LYS A 44 -8.84 6.54 -7.19
N TYR A 45 -9.99 7.18 -7.14
CA TYR A 45 -11.30 6.57 -7.39
C TYR A 45 -11.99 7.34 -8.51
N PHE A 46 -12.30 6.68 -9.64
CA PHE A 46 -12.81 7.33 -10.85
C PHE A 46 -12.01 8.56 -11.32
N GLY A 47 -10.68 8.54 -11.14
CA GLY A 47 -9.80 9.66 -11.49
C GLY A 47 -9.57 10.68 -10.36
N GLU A 48 -10.47 10.72 -9.38
CA GLU A 48 -10.36 11.59 -8.21
C GLU A 48 -9.34 11.08 -7.20
N LEU A 49 -8.50 11.97 -6.66
CA LEU A 49 -7.49 11.63 -5.66
C LEU A 49 -8.14 11.42 -4.28
N ILE A 50 -8.10 10.20 -3.75
CA ILE A 50 -8.70 9.85 -2.46
C ILE A 50 -7.66 9.86 -1.35
N LYS A 51 -6.46 9.35 -1.64
CA LYS A 51 -5.36 9.32 -0.69
C LYS A 51 -4.06 9.47 -1.46
N ASP A 52 -3.16 10.26 -0.91
CA ASP A 52 -1.83 10.46 -1.47
C ASP A 52 -0.79 10.37 -0.37
N LYS A 53 0.41 9.90 -0.73
CA LYS A 53 1.56 9.78 0.16
C LYS A 53 1.29 9.00 1.45
N PHE A 54 0.33 8.08 1.44
CA PHE A 54 0.08 7.22 2.60
C PHE A 54 1.28 6.29 2.75
N THR A 55 1.97 6.39 3.88
CA THR A 55 3.29 5.77 4.04
C THR A 55 3.25 4.69 5.12
N ILE A 56 3.78 3.52 4.80
CA ILE A 56 3.99 2.41 5.74
C ILE A 56 5.50 2.20 5.87
N SER A 57 5.98 2.14 7.12
CA SER A 57 7.39 1.88 7.42
C SER A 57 7.56 0.44 7.92
N GLY A 58 8.48 -0.29 7.30
CA GLY A 58 8.94 -1.60 7.74
C GLY A 58 10.28 -1.44 8.47
N THR A 59 10.33 -1.78 9.75
CA THR A 59 11.55 -1.67 10.57
C THR A 59 11.99 -3.04 11.04
N ILE A 60 13.25 -3.38 10.79
CA ILE A 60 13.85 -4.59 11.36
C ILE A 60 14.32 -4.25 12.76
N LYS A 61 13.81 -4.96 13.76
CA LYS A 61 14.37 -4.92 15.11
C LYS A 61 15.59 -5.84 15.13
N LYS A 62 16.72 -5.29 15.58
CA LYS A 62 17.92 -6.06 15.91
C LYS A 62 17.70 -6.84 17.20
#